data_AF-A0A851HR63-F1
#
_entry.id   AF-A0A851HR63-F1
#
_cell.length_a   1.000
_cell.length_b   1.000
_cell.length_c   1.000
_cell.angle_alpha   90.00
_cell.angle_beta   90.00
_cell.angle_gamma   90.00
#
_symmetry.space_group_name_H-M   'P 1'
#
loop_
_entity.id
_entity.type
_entity.pdbx_description
1 polymer ?
#
loop_
_entity_poly.entity_id
_entity_poly.type
_entity_poly.pdbx_seq_one_letter_code
_entity_poly.pdbx_strand_id
1 'polypeptide(L)'
;MSSHPLQALAAQGLEVFAQAFTGSAYCLFSLCPRVGNSVGKGLLRFLKIVCGLKTNNKQAGIIMGKQRKLSRLFMVSVIASGLLLTGCGDDGEDGKDGKDGKDGVAGNTDPEVMATTTSGFTITQDAVLVAPDAADGDDITEALSLALFDLPEDALVVLPKGRFTVTESIIVNSARGLTITGHGINETTLDFTTSHGDDAFRFQGGNGITVRDLGIYEAPKNGIKTTNVNGIHITHTATVWEGPLEADNGAYGLYPLKSQNVLMEDNYAYGSADAGIYVGQSENIVVRNNTAKNNVAGIEIENSSMADVYNNTAVGNSGGILSFDLPGLEKAYGRNVRIFNNEIYANNADNVGAGVVGAVPPGTGVIVLAASDVEIYNNRITDNDTTAVALTSYFLIEEDVEGYPANFGATMGDGWSPTLKNVYLHNNTIARNGSDPRGDLIAPIIDGYTSPGNSTLLPHTFPAILYDGLGELLSNLGEQGIGGFNAFVGQEAAADGVNYDPYGPGDRICANSNINGNPAPEYDEVNTGLVFAGNPDDAWIDINGSPQPQLLIDSMVNNTYLNCVQPRLAPARVNFRNKIYGCTGDDLAEAACAL
;
A
#
# COMPACT_ATOMS: atom_id res chain seq x y z
N MET A 1 1.66 -55.03 -28.44
CA MET A 1 0.59 -55.30 -29.43
C MET A 1 -0.72 -55.28 -28.66
N SER A 2 -1.32 -54.08 -28.48
CA SER A 2 -2.41 -53.49 -29.30
C SER A 2 -3.74 -54.27 -29.15
N SER A 3 -4.90 -53.69 -28.87
CA SER A 3 -5.38 -52.29 -28.80
C SER A 3 -6.84 -52.27 -28.29
N HIS A 4 -7.20 -51.15 -27.66
CA HIS A 4 -8.48 -50.58 -27.19
C HIS A 4 -9.85 -51.12 -27.65
N PRO A 5 -10.88 -50.91 -26.80
CA PRO A 5 -11.91 -49.93 -27.16
C PRO A 5 -12.34 -49.04 -25.96
N LEU A 6 -12.15 -47.72 -26.07
CA LEU A 6 -12.78 -46.69 -25.22
C LEU A 6 -12.66 -45.34 -25.94
N GLN A 7 -13.49 -45.15 -26.97
CA GLN A 7 -13.53 -43.91 -27.77
C GLN A 7 -14.95 -43.56 -28.25
N ALA A 8 -15.99 -43.90 -27.47
CA ALA A 8 -17.38 -43.72 -27.88
C ALA A 8 -18.26 -42.89 -26.92
N LEU A 9 -17.70 -42.22 -25.91
CA LEU A 9 -18.47 -41.32 -25.04
C LEU A 9 -17.92 -39.89 -24.89
N ALA A 10 -16.86 -39.53 -25.63
CA ALA A 10 -16.27 -38.19 -25.60
C ALA A 10 -16.69 -37.28 -26.77
N ALA A 11 -17.74 -37.63 -27.50
CA ALA A 11 -18.15 -36.94 -28.75
C ALA A 11 -19.50 -36.22 -28.67
N GLN A 12 -20.03 -35.93 -27.47
CA GLN A 12 -21.28 -35.16 -27.31
C GLN A 12 -21.16 -33.94 -26.39
N GLY A 13 -19.95 -33.57 -25.96
CA GLY A 13 -19.70 -32.33 -25.20
C GLY A 13 -19.07 -31.20 -26.03
N LEU A 14 -18.69 -31.45 -27.28
CA LEU A 14 -17.83 -30.55 -28.07
C LEU A 14 -18.54 -29.79 -29.21
N GLU A 15 -19.88 -29.74 -29.20
CA GLU A 15 -20.67 -28.97 -30.18
C GLU A 15 -21.31 -27.69 -29.60
N VAL A 16 -21.08 -27.37 -28.32
CA VAL A 16 -21.55 -26.10 -27.71
C VAL A 16 -20.43 -25.03 -27.66
N PHE A 17 -19.18 -25.40 -27.91
CA PHE A 17 -18.04 -24.47 -27.83
C PHE A 17 -17.63 -23.79 -29.17
N ALA A 18 -18.31 -24.09 -30.28
CA ALA A 18 -17.94 -23.58 -31.62
C ALA A 18 -18.97 -22.64 -32.28
N GLN A 19 -19.95 -22.11 -31.54
CA GLN A 19 -20.95 -21.16 -32.08
C GLN A 19 -20.98 -19.77 -31.42
N ALA A 20 -20.00 -19.42 -30.57
CA ALA A 20 -19.93 -18.09 -29.96
C ALA A 20 -18.95 -17.10 -30.64
N PHE A 21 -18.11 -17.54 -31.60
CA PHE A 21 -17.16 -16.65 -32.29
C PHE A 21 -17.18 -16.85 -33.80
N THR A 22 -18.28 -16.45 -34.46
CA THR A 22 -18.30 -16.06 -35.88
C THR A 22 -19.55 -15.23 -36.14
N GLY A 23 -19.50 -13.93 -35.83
CA GLY A 23 -20.63 -13.06 -36.12
C GLY A 23 -20.46 -11.61 -35.70
N SER A 24 -19.63 -10.85 -36.43
CA SER A 24 -19.87 -9.42 -36.72
C SER A 24 -18.79 -8.84 -37.64
N ALA A 25 -18.77 -9.31 -38.89
CA ALA A 25 -18.23 -8.52 -40.00
C ALA A 25 -19.04 -8.89 -41.25
N TYR A 26 -19.59 -7.88 -41.92
CA TYR A 26 -20.33 -7.93 -43.19
C TYR A 26 -21.81 -8.35 -43.17
N CYS A 27 -22.68 -7.37 -42.92
CA CYS A 27 -23.82 -7.12 -43.82
C CYS A 27 -24.43 -5.74 -43.53
N LEU A 28 -24.11 -4.72 -44.34
CA LEU A 28 -25.04 -3.66 -44.77
C LEU A 28 -24.31 -2.65 -45.66
N PHE A 29 -24.18 -2.98 -46.95
CA PHE A 29 -24.07 -2.01 -48.03
C PHE A 29 -25.15 -2.32 -49.04
N SER A 30 -26.21 -1.51 -49.08
CA SER A 30 -27.03 -1.29 -50.26
C SER A 30 -27.91 -0.05 -50.11
N LEU A 31 -27.74 0.89 -51.05
CA LEU A 31 -28.63 1.98 -51.48
C LEU A 31 -28.39 3.42 -50.92
N CYS A 32 -27.81 4.25 -51.80
CA CYS A 32 -27.57 5.71 -51.81
C CYS A 32 -28.86 6.58 -51.88
N PRO A 33 -28.83 7.95 -51.93
CA PRO A 33 -27.82 8.97 -51.56
C PRO A 33 -28.37 10.23 -50.81
N ARG A 34 -27.45 11.05 -50.24
CA ARG A 34 -27.40 12.55 -50.17
C ARG A 34 -27.33 13.24 -48.79
N VAL A 35 -26.47 14.28 -48.78
CA VAL A 35 -26.31 15.43 -47.86
C VAL A 35 -25.66 15.10 -46.51
N GLY A 36 -24.58 15.72 -46.02
CA GLY A 36 -23.69 16.80 -46.45
C GLY A 36 -22.79 17.21 -45.28
N ASN A 37 -21.50 17.47 -45.57
CA ASN A 37 -20.49 18.27 -44.86
C ASN A 37 -20.26 18.22 -43.34
N SER A 38 -18.95 18.27 -43.02
CA SER A 38 -18.30 18.76 -41.78
C SER A 38 -18.05 17.72 -40.68
N VAL A 39 -16.82 17.19 -40.60
CA VAL A 39 -15.76 17.56 -39.64
C VAL A 39 -14.62 16.55 -39.82
N GLY A 40 -13.65 16.92 -40.65
CA GLY A 40 -12.35 16.25 -40.72
C GLY A 40 -11.31 17.18 -40.12
N LYS A 41 -10.91 16.90 -38.86
CA LYS A 41 -9.68 17.33 -38.16
C LYS A 41 -9.85 17.01 -36.66
N GLY A 42 -9.60 15.75 -36.31
CA GLY A 42 -9.65 15.29 -34.92
C GLY A 42 -8.94 13.96 -34.66
N LEU A 43 -8.55 13.23 -35.70
CA LEU A 43 -8.01 11.87 -35.58
C LEU A 43 -6.53 11.75 -36.00
N LEU A 44 -5.77 12.83 -35.85
CA LEU A 44 -4.32 12.82 -36.11
C LEU A 44 -3.57 13.72 -35.11
N ARG A 45 -3.85 13.51 -33.82
CA ARG A 45 -3.06 14.09 -32.72
C ARG A 45 -2.91 13.18 -31.49
N PHE A 46 -3.37 11.93 -31.58
CA PHE A 46 -3.28 10.93 -30.51
C PHE A 46 -2.13 9.92 -30.71
N LEU A 47 -1.45 9.94 -31.86
CA LEU A 47 -0.28 9.10 -32.15
C LEU A 47 0.96 9.98 -32.33
N LYS A 48 1.48 10.57 -31.25
CA LYS A 48 2.84 11.17 -31.18
C LYS A 48 3.35 11.57 -29.78
N ILE A 49 2.78 11.04 -28.70
CA ILE A 49 3.22 11.33 -27.31
C ILE A 49 3.80 10.07 -26.60
N VAL A 50 3.97 8.95 -27.30
CA VAL A 50 4.71 7.78 -26.79
C VAL A 50 5.96 7.61 -27.67
N CYS A 51 7.09 8.12 -27.16
CA CYS A 51 8.50 7.92 -27.54
C CYS A 51 9.27 9.25 -27.44
N GLY A 52 9.93 9.45 -26.29
CA GLY A 52 10.83 10.57 -26.07
C GLY A 52 12.06 10.51 -26.98
N LEU A 53 12.34 11.60 -27.69
CA LEU A 53 13.62 11.85 -28.35
C LEU A 53 13.99 13.33 -28.16
N LYS A 54 15.15 13.54 -27.52
CA LYS A 54 15.82 14.84 -27.34
C LYS A 54 16.23 15.43 -28.70
N THR A 55 16.02 16.73 -28.90
CA THR A 55 16.92 17.57 -29.73
C THR A 55 16.96 19.02 -29.24
N ASN A 56 18.19 19.54 -29.10
CA ASN A 56 18.55 20.94 -28.88
C ASN A 56 18.06 21.86 -30.03
N ASN A 57 17.65 23.11 -29.73
CA ASN A 57 18.34 24.30 -30.24
C ASN A 57 17.84 25.64 -29.68
N LYS A 58 18.80 26.58 -29.60
CA LYS A 58 18.68 28.02 -29.31
C LYS A 58 17.88 28.77 -30.39
N GLN A 59 17.08 29.78 -30.02
CA GLN A 59 17.34 31.21 -30.32
C GLN A 59 16.15 32.16 -29.97
N ALA A 60 16.52 33.20 -29.20
CA ALA A 60 16.12 34.62 -29.13
C ALA A 60 14.88 35.22 -29.85
N GLY A 61 14.26 36.19 -29.15
CA GLY A 61 13.46 37.31 -29.68
C GLY A 61 12.38 37.82 -28.72
N ILE A 62 12.68 38.64 -27.69
CA ILE A 62 12.46 40.11 -27.58
C ILE A 62 11.06 40.61 -28.03
N ILE A 63 10.28 41.21 -27.11
CA ILE A 63 9.80 42.62 -27.10
C ILE A 63 8.92 42.90 -25.85
N MET A 64 9.25 44.02 -25.18
CA MET A 64 8.50 44.95 -24.28
C MET A 64 7.04 44.62 -23.95
N GLY A 65 6.49 44.84 -22.75
CA GLY A 65 6.87 45.73 -21.66
C GLY A 65 5.58 46.37 -21.10
N LYS A 66 5.35 46.32 -19.79
CA LYS A 66 4.46 47.27 -19.10
C LYS A 66 4.73 47.27 -17.60
N GLN A 67 5.27 48.38 -17.13
CA GLN A 67 5.34 48.71 -15.72
C GLN A 67 3.95 49.06 -15.17
N ARG A 68 3.65 48.63 -13.94
CA ARG A 68 2.80 49.38 -13.01
C ARG A 68 3.25 49.15 -11.57
N LYS A 69 3.35 50.27 -10.86
CA LYS A 69 3.80 50.47 -9.48
C LYS A 69 2.93 49.68 -8.50
N LEU A 70 3.55 49.04 -7.51
CA LEU A 70 2.90 48.71 -6.24
C LEU A 70 3.54 49.53 -5.12
N SER A 71 2.69 50.28 -4.42
CA SER A 71 3.02 51.04 -3.22
C SER A 71 3.10 50.11 -2.00
N ARG A 72 4.12 50.35 -1.19
CA ARG A 72 4.35 49.76 0.14
C ARG A 72 3.17 50.00 1.09
N LEU A 73 2.83 48.99 1.91
CA LEU A 73 2.40 49.23 3.28
C LEU A 73 2.59 47.98 4.19
N PHE A 74 3.50 48.13 5.18
CA PHE A 74 3.61 47.54 6.53
C PHE A 74 3.46 46.02 6.79
N MET A 75 4.14 45.37 7.75
CA MET A 75 5.30 45.62 8.64
C MET A 75 5.51 44.28 9.40
N VAL A 76 6.59 43.54 9.16
CA VAL A 76 6.97 42.37 9.98
C VAL A 76 8.01 42.85 10.98
N SER A 77 7.70 42.76 12.27
CA SER A 77 8.57 43.19 13.37
C SER A 77 9.54 42.07 13.73
N VAL A 78 10.75 42.13 13.17
CA VAL A 78 11.89 41.32 13.60
C VAL A 78 12.63 42.10 14.70
N ILE A 79 12.57 41.60 15.94
CA ILE A 79 13.42 42.10 17.02
C ILE A 79 14.81 41.47 16.83
N ALA A 80 15.69 42.18 16.12
CA ALA A 80 17.11 41.91 16.08
C ALA A 80 17.81 42.74 17.17
N SER A 81 18.16 42.11 18.29
CA SER A 81 19.00 42.72 19.31
C SER A 81 20.47 42.46 18.96
N GLY A 82 21.17 43.52 18.58
CA GLY A 82 22.61 43.47 18.27
C GLY A 82 23.37 44.70 18.76
N LEU A 83 24.18 44.47 19.79
CA LEU A 83 25.48 45.07 20.13
C LEU A 83 25.60 46.57 20.49
N LEU A 84 26.44 46.85 21.49
CA LEU A 84 27.84 47.34 21.37
C LEU A 84 28.47 47.41 22.80
N LEU A 85 29.57 46.68 23.08
CA LEU A 85 30.98 47.14 23.22
C LEU A 85 31.14 48.25 24.29
N THR A 86 32.05 48.26 25.27
CA THR A 86 33.44 47.78 25.45
C THR A 86 33.91 48.28 26.84
N GLY A 87 34.90 47.64 27.49
CA GLY A 87 35.73 48.36 28.47
C GLY A 87 36.44 47.52 29.55
N CYS A 88 37.74 47.29 29.32
CA CYS A 88 38.85 46.84 30.16
C CYS A 88 38.72 46.78 31.71
N GLY A 89 39.20 45.65 32.26
CA GLY A 89 40.38 45.60 33.14
C GLY A 89 40.19 45.86 34.62
N ASP A 90 40.30 44.81 35.45
CA ASP A 90 41.22 44.80 36.60
C ASP A 90 41.46 43.37 37.06
N ASP A 91 42.73 43.04 37.31
CA ASP A 91 43.17 41.74 37.80
C ASP A 91 42.99 41.72 39.33
N GLY A 92 41.92 41.10 39.81
CA GLY A 92 41.58 40.98 41.23
C GLY A 92 42.09 39.67 41.83
N GLU A 93 42.91 39.79 42.88
CA GLU A 93 43.58 38.72 43.63
C GLU A 93 42.64 37.61 44.16
N ASP A 94 43.15 36.37 44.20
CA ASP A 94 42.53 35.21 44.84
C ASP A 94 42.35 35.44 46.36
N GLY A 95 41.12 35.84 46.74
CA GLY A 95 40.69 35.93 48.13
C GLY A 95 40.28 34.57 48.69
N LYS A 96 41.00 34.11 49.72
CA LYS A 96 40.62 32.99 50.58
C LYS A 96 39.41 33.38 51.44
N ASP A 97 38.44 32.46 51.52
CA ASP A 97 37.30 32.39 52.46
C ASP A 97 36.17 33.43 52.29
N GLY A 98 35.04 33.04 51.67
CA GLY A 98 33.86 33.92 51.60
C GLY A 98 32.56 33.38 50.98
N LYS A 99 32.04 32.24 51.47
CA LYS A 99 30.66 31.70 51.29
C LYS A 99 30.16 31.50 49.85
N ASP A 100 29.97 30.23 49.50
CA ASP A 100 29.22 29.79 48.33
C ASP A 100 27.88 30.53 48.23
N GLY A 101 27.73 31.33 47.18
CA GLY A 101 26.44 31.87 46.80
C GLY A 101 25.50 30.71 46.52
N LYS A 102 24.27 30.78 47.05
CA LYS A 102 23.22 29.79 46.81
C LYS A 102 23.23 29.38 45.33
N ASP A 103 23.35 28.08 45.10
CA ASP A 103 23.22 27.46 43.79
C ASP A 103 22.11 28.17 43.02
N GLY A 104 22.50 28.83 41.92
CA GLY A 104 21.54 29.35 40.97
C GLY A 104 20.68 28.17 40.56
N VAL A 105 19.38 28.22 40.86
CA VAL A 105 18.41 27.31 40.28
C VAL A 105 18.61 27.43 38.78
N ALA A 106 19.15 26.38 38.15
CA ALA A 106 19.12 26.26 36.70
C ALA A 106 17.65 26.45 36.32
N GLY A 107 17.35 27.54 35.62
CA GLY A 107 16.01 27.79 35.13
C GLY A 107 15.62 26.61 34.27
N ASN A 108 14.72 25.77 34.79
CA ASN A 108 14.09 24.74 34.01
C ASN A 108 13.15 25.47 33.05
N THR A 109 13.66 25.84 31.87
CA THR A 109 12.85 26.40 30.80
C THR A 109 12.16 25.26 30.07
N ASP A 110 11.30 24.52 30.78
CA ASP A 110 10.30 23.72 30.10
C ASP A 110 9.36 24.71 29.41
N PRO A 111 9.12 24.58 28.09
CA PRO A 111 8.24 25.49 27.38
C PRO A 111 6.86 25.54 28.04
N GLU A 112 6.33 26.75 28.28
CA GLU A 112 5.01 26.89 28.89
C GLU A 112 3.94 26.26 27.98
N VAL A 113 3.10 25.41 28.56
CA VAL A 113 2.03 24.69 27.86
C VAL A 113 0.87 25.64 27.56
N MET A 114 0.50 25.76 26.28
CA MET A 114 -0.68 26.51 25.82
C MET A 114 -1.95 25.67 25.82
N ALA A 115 -1.86 24.43 25.33
CA ALA A 115 -3.01 23.55 25.14
C ALA A 115 -2.60 22.08 25.09
N THR A 116 -3.59 21.19 25.10
CA THR A 116 -3.40 19.75 24.91
C THR A 116 -4.43 19.24 23.90
N THR A 117 -4.00 18.40 22.96
CA THR A 117 -4.88 17.76 21.96
C THR A 117 -5.70 16.65 22.59
N THR A 118 -6.72 16.14 21.89
CA THR A 118 -7.52 15.02 22.38
C THR A 118 -6.73 13.72 22.55
N SER A 119 -5.63 13.54 21.83
CA SER A 119 -4.71 12.40 22.02
C SER A 119 -3.72 12.61 23.19
N GLY A 120 -3.75 13.77 23.85
CA GLY A 120 -2.85 14.10 24.95
C GLY A 120 -1.54 14.77 24.51
N PHE A 121 -1.40 15.17 23.24
CA PHE A 121 -0.21 15.90 22.79
C PHE A 121 -0.19 17.33 23.33
N THR A 122 0.97 17.76 23.82
CA THR A 122 1.15 19.09 24.42
C THR A 122 1.55 20.11 23.36
N ILE A 123 0.81 21.22 23.32
CA ILE A 123 1.11 22.39 22.48
C ILE A 123 1.76 23.47 23.35
N THR A 124 2.91 23.96 22.92
CA THR A 124 3.76 24.91 23.66
C THR A 124 3.63 26.35 23.13
N GLN A 125 4.07 27.33 23.93
CA GLN A 125 3.95 28.76 23.60
C GLN A 125 4.76 29.25 22.38
N ASP A 126 5.79 28.52 22.00
CA ASP A 126 6.65 28.81 20.85
C ASP A 126 6.12 28.24 19.51
N ALA A 127 4.94 27.62 19.53
CA ALA A 127 4.30 27.08 18.33
C ALA A 127 3.92 28.17 17.31
N VAL A 128 4.04 27.83 16.03
CA VAL A 128 3.52 28.62 14.91
C VAL A 128 2.02 28.33 14.75
N LEU A 129 1.18 29.27 15.17
CA LEU A 129 -0.28 29.15 15.05
C LEU A 129 -0.73 29.55 13.64
N VAL A 130 -1.40 28.65 12.94
CA VAL A 130 -2.01 28.90 11.62
C VAL A 130 -3.38 29.50 11.84
N ALA A 131 -3.62 30.71 11.30
CA ALA A 131 -4.93 31.38 11.31
C ALA A 131 -5.70 31.25 12.65
N PRO A 132 -5.12 31.68 13.79
CA PRO A 132 -5.66 31.39 15.13
C PRO A 132 -7.07 31.98 15.39
N ASP A 133 -7.47 32.98 14.61
CA ASP A 133 -8.77 33.64 14.70
C ASP A 133 -9.79 33.13 13.64
N ALA A 134 -9.43 32.10 12.86
CA ALA A 134 -10.31 31.52 11.84
C ALA A 134 -11.54 30.85 12.48
N ALA A 135 -12.70 31.03 11.85
CA ALA A 135 -13.94 30.37 12.17
C ALA A 135 -14.19 29.15 11.28
N ASP A 136 -15.11 28.28 11.69
CA ASP A 136 -15.54 27.14 10.87
C ASP A 136 -15.98 27.59 9.47
N GLY A 137 -15.48 26.90 8.46
CA GLY A 137 -15.72 27.16 7.04
C GLY A 137 -14.80 28.22 6.43
N ASP A 138 -13.94 28.87 7.20
CA ASP A 138 -12.96 29.80 6.64
C ASP A 138 -11.93 29.06 5.76
N ASP A 139 -11.50 29.72 4.69
CA ASP A 139 -10.38 29.28 3.87
C ASP A 139 -9.06 29.70 4.52
N ILE A 140 -8.25 28.72 4.92
CA ILE A 140 -6.95 28.94 5.58
C ILE A 140 -5.75 28.65 4.67
N THR A 141 -5.96 28.43 3.37
CA THR A 141 -4.94 27.96 2.42
C THR A 141 -3.68 28.82 2.41
N GLU A 142 -3.85 30.15 2.31
CA GLU A 142 -2.73 31.09 2.26
C GLU A 142 -1.96 31.10 3.59
N ALA A 143 -2.68 31.12 4.72
CA ALA A 143 -2.07 31.13 6.05
C ALA A 143 -1.28 29.83 6.31
N LEU A 144 -1.84 28.68 5.95
CA LEU A 144 -1.20 27.38 6.08
C LEU A 144 0.04 27.27 5.19
N SER A 145 -0.09 27.66 3.93
CA SER A 145 1.03 27.64 2.98
C SER A 145 2.17 28.56 3.43
N LEU A 146 1.85 29.76 3.93
CA LEU A 146 2.83 30.71 4.44
C LEU A 146 3.55 30.17 5.69
N ALA A 147 2.80 29.56 6.62
CA ALA A 147 3.37 28.98 7.84
C ALA A 147 4.36 27.84 7.54
N LEU A 148 4.19 27.13 6.42
CA LEU A 148 5.00 25.98 6.03
C LEU A 148 6.11 26.29 5.02
N PHE A 149 6.24 27.54 4.56
CA PHE A 149 7.17 27.91 3.49
C PHE A 149 8.65 27.99 3.94
N ASP A 150 8.92 28.57 5.11
CA ASP A 150 10.28 28.78 5.64
C ASP A 150 10.33 28.38 7.12
N LEU A 151 10.28 27.06 7.34
CA LEU A 151 10.19 26.46 8.67
C LEU A 151 11.57 26.39 9.34
N PRO A 152 11.70 26.84 10.60
CA PRO A 152 12.87 26.49 11.40
C PRO A 152 12.92 24.98 11.66
N GLU A 153 14.10 24.47 12.01
CA GLU A 153 14.22 23.09 12.49
C GLU A 153 13.37 22.92 13.77
N ASP A 154 12.80 21.72 13.92
CA ASP A 154 11.94 21.34 15.06
C ASP A 154 10.67 22.19 15.23
N ALA A 155 10.22 22.89 14.16
CA ALA A 155 9.01 23.70 14.20
C ALA A 155 7.76 22.89 14.61
N LEU A 156 6.99 23.45 15.55
CA LEU A 156 5.64 23.01 15.88
C LEU A 156 4.63 23.95 15.21
N VAL A 157 3.89 23.44 14.23
CA VAL A 157 2.85 24.16 13.49
C VAL A 157 1.48 23.66 13.94
N VAL A 158 0.63 24.57 14.41
CA VAL A 158 -0.67 24.24 15.01
C VAL A 158 -1.80 24.79 14.15
N LEU A 159 -2.65 23.90 13.68
CA LEU A 159 -3.89 24.22 12.97
C LEU A 159 -5.01 24.55 13.97
N PRO A 160 -5.95 25.44 13.62
CA PRO A 160 -7.03 25.84 14.52
C PRO A 160 -8.03 24.70 14.77
N LYS A 161 -8.87 24.86 15.81
CA LYS A 161 -10.03 23.97 16.05
C LYS A 161 -11.16 24.35 15.11
N GLY A 162 -11.74 23.37 14.42
CA GLY A 162 -12.83 23.57 13.48
C GLY A 162 -12.69 22.78 12.19
N ARG A 163 -13.60 23.03 11.23
CA ARG A 163 -13.52 22.53 9.84
C ARG A 163 -13.19 23.67 8.90
N PHE A 164 -12.08 23.59 8.19
CA PHE A 164 -11.53 24.68 7.38
C PHE A 164 -11.37 24.28 5.93
N THR A 165 -11.64 25.20 5.01
CA THR A 165 -11.44 24.98 3.58
C THR A 165 -9.97 25.12 3.22
N VAL A 166 -9.48 24.22 2.37
CA VAL A 166 -8.17 24.30 1.73
C VAL A 166 -8.34 24.12 0.21
N THR A 167 -7.92 25.12 -0.57
CA THR A 167 -8.20 25.21 -2.02
C THR A 167 -7.03 24.78 -2.90
N GLU A 168 -5.86 24.48 -2.34
CA GLU A 168 -4.64 24.10 -3.07
C GLU A 168 -3.87 23.00 -2.33
N SER A 169 -2.98 22.30 -3.03
CA SER A 169 -2.05 21.36 -2.38
C SER A 169 -1.09 22.07 -1.42
N ILE A 170 -0.96 21.53 -0.20
CA ILE A 170 0.00 22.01 0.79
C ILE A 170 1.33 21.27 0.63
N ILE A 171 2.36 22.00 0.19
CA ILE A 171 3.67 21.43 -0.14
C ILE A 171 4.70 21.80 0.92
N VAL A 172 5.37 20.79 1.47
CA VAL A 172 6.45 20.94 2.46
C VAL A 172 7.72 20.30 1.90
N ASN A 173 8.78 21.09 1.78
CA ASN A 173 10.04 20.63 1.18
C ASN A 173 11.13 20.50 2.23
N SER A 174 11.73 19.31 2.34
CA SER A 174 12.97 19.06 3.09
C SER A 174 12.94 19.52 4.56
N ALA A 175 11.77 19.47 5.20
CA ALA A 175 11.61 19.85 6.59
C ALA A 175 12.36 18.91 7.55
N ARG A 176 12.78 19.45 8.71
CA ARG A 176 13.54 18.72 9.72
C ARG A 176 12.91 18.91 11.09
N GLY A 177 12.56 17.82 11.76
CA GLY A 177 11.94 17.86 13.08
C GLY A 177 10.54 18.47 13.10
N LEU A 178 9.95 18.74 11.93
CA LEU A 178 8.63 19.36 11.80
C LEU A 178 7.57 18.53 12.50
N THR A 179 6.71 19.19 13.25
CA THR A 179 5.46 18.65 13.77
C THR A 179 4.32 19.53 13.31
N ILE A 180 3.42 18.98 12.48
CA ILE A 180 2.14 19.62 12.16
C ILE A 180 1.08 18.94 13.01
N THR A 181 0.35 19.73 13.80
CA THR A 181 -0.71 19.22 14.66
C THR A 181 -2.00 20.01 14.49
N GLY A 182 -3.13 19.33 14.54
CA GLY A 182 -4.39 19.96 14.93
C GLY A 182 -4.62 19.85 16.43
N HIS A 183 -5.89 19.90 16.84
CA HIS A 183 -6.29 19.72 18.24
C HIS A 183 -6.90 18.35 18.56
N GLY A 184 -7.07 17.50 17.55
CA GLY A 184 -7.64 16.17 17.66
C GLY A 184 -8.19 15.71 16.32
N ILE A 185 -8.22 14.39 16.10
CA ILE A 185 -8.66 13.78 14.84
C ILE A 185 -10.06 14.24 14.38
N ASN A 186 -10.94 14.59 15.33
CA ASN A 186 -12.29 15.12 15.08
C ASN A 186 -12.44 16.61 15.43
N GLU A 187 -11.39 17.25 15.96
CA GLU A 187 -11.43 18.64 16.44
C GLU A 187 -10.84 19.62 15.42
N THR A 188 -9.98 19.14 14.53
CA THR A 188 -9.39 19.92 13.44
C THR A 188 -9.58 19.15 12.13
N THR A 189 -10.35 19.71 11.21
CA THR A 189 -10.62 19.14 9.89
C THR A 189 -10.19 20.11 8.80
N LEU A 190 -9.45 19.60 7.81
CA LEU A 190 -9.12 20.30 6.58
C LEU A 190 -9.91 19.67 5.44
N ASP A 191 -10.75 20.48 4.81
CA ASP A 191 -11.68 20.08 3.76
C ASP A 191 -11.18 20.58 2.40
N PHE A 192 -10.89 19.63 1.51
CA PHE A 192 -10.34 19.85 0.18
C PHE A 192 -11.40 19.71 -0.93
N THR A 193 -12.70 19.69 -0.61
CA THR A 193 -13.80 19.53 -1.59
C THR A 193 -13.69 20.51 -2.76
N THR A 194 -13.25 21.75 -2.48
CA THR A 194 -13.09 22.81 -3.49
C THR A 194 -11.66 22.99 -3.97
N SER A 195 -10.76 22.05 -3.65
CA SER A 195 -9.36 22.12 -4.01
C SER A 195 -9.14 21.98 -5.52
N HIS A 196 -8.18 22.75 -6.02
CA HIS A 196 -7.67 22.65 -7.39
C HIS A 196 -6.32 21.93 -7.47
N GLY A 197 -5.75 21.55 -6.33
CA GLY A 197 -4.55 20.71 -6.24
C GLY A 197 -4.85 19.22 -6.37
N ASP A 198 -3.82 18.42 -6.65
CA ASP A 198 -3.97 16.96 -6.73
C ASP A 198 -4.02 16.34 -5.31
N ASP A 199 -2.91 16.44 -4.58
CA ASP A 199 -2.77 15.88 -3.23
C ASP A 199 -3.12 16.95 -2.18
N ALA A 200 -3.69 16.57 -1.04
CA ALA A 200 -3.94 17.50 0.06
C ALA A 200 -2.62 17.95 0.71
N PHE A 201 -1.81 17.01 1.22
CA PHE A 201 -0.44 17.27 1.68
C PHE A 201 0.61 16.55 0.85
N ARG A 202 1.70 17.25 0.56
CA ARG A 202 2.89 16.74 -0.12
C ARG A 202 4.16 17.07 0.64
N PHE A 203 4.72 16.08 1.31
CA PHE A 203 6.04 16.16 1.93
C PHE A 203 7.09 15.63 0.94
N GLN A 204 8.07 16.43 0.59
CA GLN A 204 9.12 16.08 -0.38
C GLN A 204 10.50 16.16 0.28
N GLY A 205 11.07 15.00 0.59
CA GLY A 205 12.28 14.91 1.39
C GLY A 205 12.04 15.32 2.85
N GLY A 206 13.09 15.27 3.65
CA GLY A 206 13.08 15.71 5.05
C GLY A 206 13.40 14.60 6.03
N ASN A 207 13.48 14.97 7.32
CA ASN A 207 13.83 14.06 8.40
C ASN A 207 12.99 14.32 9.66
N GLY A 208 12.39 13.28 10.22
CA GLY A 208 11.70 13.35 11.51
C GLY A 208 10.45 14.22 11.46
N ILE A 209 9.61 14.02 10.44
CA ILE A 209 8.35 14.75 10.25
C ILE A 209 7.23 14.04 11.01
N THR A 210 6.41 14.80 11.76
CA THR A 210 5.20 14.31 12.41
C THR A 210 3.97 15.02 11.85
N VAL A 211 2.92 14.27 11.52
CA VAL A 211 1.59 14.81 11.23
C VAL A 211 0.61 14.16 12.21
N ARG A 212 -0.14 14.97 12.97
CA ARG A 212 -0.99 14.43 14.03
C ARG A 212 -2.23 15.23 14.39
N ASP A 213 -3.21 14.55 15.00
CA ASP A 213 -4.36 15.20 15.64
C ASP A 213 -5.21 16.05 14.67
N LEU A 214 -5.42 15.58 13.45
CA LEU A 214 -6.22 16.28 12.43
C LEU A 214 -6.90 15.32 11.44
N GLY A 215 -7.92 15.79 10.73
CA GLY A 215 -8.57 15.07 9.64
C GLY A 215 -8.38 15.77 8.30
N ILE A 216 -8.12 15.00 7.24
CA ILE A 216 -8.06 15.43 5.84
C ILE A 216 -9.28 14.84 5.12
N TYR A 217 -10.10 15.69 4.52
CA TYR A 217 -11.35 15.31 3.88
C TYR A 217 -11.38 15.73 2.42
N GLU A 218 -11.97 14.88 1.57
CA GLU A 218 -12.26 15.17 0.16
C GLU A 218 -11.04 15.62 -0.65
N ALA A 219 -9.87 15.02 -0.40
CA ALA A 219 -8.69 15.30 -1.20
C ALA A 219 -8.92 14.85 -2.65
N PRO A 220 -8.69 15.70 -3.68
CA PRO A 220 -8.98 15.34 -5.08
C PRO A 220 -8.25 14.09 -5.58
N LYS A 221 -7.08 13.78 -5.00
CA LYS A 221 -6.33 12.57 -5.32
C LYS A 221 -5.80 11.85 -4.09
N ASN A 222 -4.86 12.44 -3.36
CA ASN A 222 -4.24 11.77 -2.21
C ASN A 222 -4.38 12.62 -0.95
N GLY A 223 -4.57 11.98 0.21
CA GLY A 223 -4.63 12.67 1.50
C GLY A 223 -3.26 13.21 1.92
N ILE A 224 -2.43 12.35 2.50
CA ILE A 224 -1.10 12.72 3.01
C ILE A 224 -0.04 11.93 2.28
N LYS A 225 0.59 12.56 1.29
CA LYS A 225 1.68 11.95 0.53
C LYS A 225 3.04 12.39 1.06
N THR A 226 3.91 11.42 1.34
CA THR A 226 5.32 11.68 1.67
C THR A 226 6.23 10.96 0.70
N THR A 227 7.18 11.67 0.10
CA THR A 227 8.15 11.09 -0.83
C THR A 227 9.57 11.35 -0.34
N ASN A 228 10.42 10.32 -0.31
CA ASN A 228 11.84 10.43 0.06
C ASN A 228 12.08 10.96 1.49
N VAL A 229 11.16 10.70 2.44
CA VAL A 229 11.31 11.12 3.84
C VAL A 229 12.03 10.04 4.64
N ASN A 230 12.93 10.44 5.55
CA ASN A 230 13.49 9.54 6.55
C ASN A 230 12.93 9.88 7.94
N GLY A 231 12.13 9.00 8.53
CA GLY A 231 11.42 9.29 9.77
C GLY A 231 10.17 10.10 9.47
N ILE A 232 9.09 9.41 9.10
CA ILE A 232 7.74 9.97 9.03
C ILE A 232 6.88 9.30 10.09
N HIS A 233 6.21 10.11 10.90
CA HIS A 233 5.27 9.66 11.92
C HIS A 233 3.90 10.27 11.66
N ILE A 234 2.94 9.45 11.23
CA ILE A 234 1.55 9.87 11.05
C ILE A 234 0.73 9.21 12.17
N THR A 235 0.11 10.03 13.02
CA THR A 235 -0.63 9.50 14.17
C THR A 235 -1.88 10.27 14.51
N HIS A 236 -2.93 9.60 15.01
CA HIS A 236 -4.20 10.25 15.38
C HIS A 236 -4.75 11.13 14.24
N THR A 237 -4.61 10.66 13.00
CA THR A 237 -4.95 11.39 11.79
C THR A 237 -6.02 10.65 10.99
N ALA A 238 -6.93 11.39 10.36
CA ALA A 238 -7.95 10.83 9.48
C ALA A 238 -7.73 11.22 8.01
N THR A 239 -8.01 10.31 7.10
CA THR A 239 -8.23 10.60 5.66
C THR A 239 -9.57 10.03 5.24
N VAL A 240 -10.46 10.88 4.73
CA VAL A 240 -11.87 10.53 4.54
C VAL A 240 -12.39 11.08 3.21
N TRP A 241 -12.99 10.20 2.41
CA TRP A 241 -13.95 10.55 1.36
C TRP A 241 -15.34 10.14 1.84
N GLU A 242 -16.17 11.13 2.14
CA GLU A 242 -17.50 10.99 2.71
C GLU A 242 -18.45 10.36 1.68
N GLY A 243 -19.37 9.51 2.15
CA GLY A 243 -20.35 8.85 1.30
C GLY A 243 -19.97 7.43 0.86
N PRO A 244 -20.56 6.93 -0.24
CA PRO A 244 -20.24 5.62 -0.81
C PRO A 244 -18.79 5.55 -1.32
N LEU A 245 -18.28 4.33 -1.43
CA LEU A 245 -17.01 4.08 -2.10
C LEU A 245 -17.25 4.17 -3.62
N GLU A 246 -16.68 5.18 -4.26
CA GLU A 246 -16.88 5.47 -5.70
C GLU A 246 -15.53 5.65 -6.41
N ALA A 247 -15.48 5.40 -7.72
CA ALA A 247 -14.25 5.42 -8.52
C ALA A 247 -13.63 6.82 -8.68
N ASP A 248 -14.39 7.88 -8.39
CA ASP A 248 -13.95 9.28 -8.41
C ASP A 248 -13.53 9.80 -7.02
N ASN A 249 -13.64 8.98 -5.97
CA ASN A 249 -12.94 9.26 -4.72
C ASN A 249 -11.42 9.28 -4.94
N GLY A 250 -10.69 9.89 -4.01
CA GLY A 250 -9.24 9.93 -4.10
C GLY A 250 -8.61 8.53 -3.99
N ALA A 251 -7.42 8.40 -4.58
CA ALA A 251 -6.66 7.17 -4.65
C ALA A 251 -6.10 6.78 -3.28
N TYR A 252 -5.07 7.47 -2.77
CA TYR A 252 -4.37 7.04 -1.54
C TYR A 252 -4.67 7.95 -0.35
N GLY A 253 -5.14 7.39 0.76
CA GLY A 253 -5.37 8.13 2.01
C GLY A 253 -4.06 8.60 2.63
N LEU A 254 -3.43 7.71 3.38
CA LEU A 254 -2.09 7.92 3.94
C LEU A 254 -1.06 7.23 3.05
N TYR A 255 -0.10 8.00 2.50
CA TYR A 255 0.73 7.56 1.38
C TYR A 255 2.24 7.87 1.57
N PRO A 256 2.95 7.15 2.46
CA PRO A 256 4.40 7.08 2.39
C PRO A 256 4.92 6.34 1.15
N LEU A 257 5.81 7.01 0.42
CA LEU A 257 6.43 6.52 -0.80
C LEU A 257 7.95 6.74 -0.76
N LYS A 258 8.74 5.74 -1.16
CA LYS A 258 10.21 5.84 -1.25
C LYS A 258 10.85 6.37 0.04
N SER A 259 10.31 5.97 1.19
CA SER A 259 10.66 6.53 2.49
C SER A 259 11.33 5.49 3.38
N GLN A 260 12.04 5.96 4.41
CA GLN A 260 12.67 5.12 5.42
C GLN A 260 12.13 5.48 6.80
N ASN A 261 12.04 4.50 7.70
CA ASN A 261 11.56 4.72 9.07
C ASN A 261 10.15 5.33 9.08
N VAL A 262 9.19 4.54 8.60
CA VAL A 262 7.78 4.92 8.50
C VAL A 262 7.03 4.39 9.72
N LEU A 263 6.43 5.29 10.52
CA LEU A 263 5.55 4.95 11.64
C LEU A 263 4.15 5.49 11.37
N MET A 264 3.16 4.60 11.35
CA MET A 264 1.77 4.94 11.16
C MET A 264 0.93 4.29 12.25
N GLU A 265 0.43 5.10 13.19
CA GLU A 265 -0.29 4.60 14.35
C GLU A 265 -1.56 5.38 14.73
N ASP A 266 -2.59 4.68 15.19
CA ASP A 266 -3.84 5.30 15.67
C ASP A 266 -4.55 6.16 14.62
N ASN A 267 -4.45 5.80 13.34
CA ASN A 267 -5.07 6.53 12.24
C ASN A 267 -6.39 5.93 11.77
N TYR A 268 -7.18 6.72 11.05
CA TYR A 268 -8.43 6.32 10.41
C TYR A 268 -8.40 6.63 8.90
N ALA A 269 -8.67 5.64 8.06
CA ALA A 269 -8.75 5.81 6.61
C ALA A 269 -10.07 5.26 6.07
N TYR A 270 -10.80 6.09 5.31
CA TYR A 270 -12.11 5.74 4.79
C TYR A 270 -12.38 6.26 3.38
N GLY A 271 -12.98 5.42 2.54
CA GLY A 271 -13.55 5.80 1.25
C GLY A 271 -12.55 5.93 0.10
N SER A 272 -11.29 5.49 0.26
CA SER A 272 -10.29 5.56 -0.80
C SER A 272 -10.61 4.60 -1.95
N ALA A 273 -10.53 5.10 -3.18
CA ALA A 273 -10.70 4.34 -4.43
C ALA A 273 -9.49 3.45 -4.80
N ASP A 274 -8.45 3.48 -3.97
CA ASP A 274 -7.26 2.63 -4.06
C ASP A 274 -6.96 2.15 -2.63
N ALA A 275 -5.84 2.52 -2.02
CA ALA A 275 -5.53 2.15 -0.64
C ALA A 275 -5.79 3.26 0.40
N GLY A 276 -6.53 2.91 1.46
CA GLY A 276 -6.75 3.80 2.61
C GLY A 276 -5.44 4.12 3.33
N ILE A 277 -4.65 3.08 3.60
CA ILE A 277 -3.28 3.18 4.12
C ILE A 277 -2.35 2.48 3.16
N TYR A 278 -1.43 3.21 2.56
CA TYR A 278 -0.49 2.69 1.57
C TYR A 278 0.94 2.99 1.99
N VAL A 279 1.83 2.01 1.92
CA VAL A 279 3.27 2.20 2.06
C VAL A 279 4.00 1.55 0.89
N GLY A 280 4.60 2.37 0.03
CA GLY A 280 5.21 1.91 -1.21
C GLY A 280 6.70 2.20 -1.30
N GLN A 281 7.46 1.28 -1.88
CA GLN A 281 8.89 1.43 -2.19
C GLN A 281 9.73 1.87 -0.98
N SER A 282 9.31 1.49 0.23
CA SER A 282 9.85 2.01 1.49
C SER A 282 10.56 0.93 2.30
N GLU A 283 11.20 1.32 3.41
CA GLU A 283 11.93 0.39 4.28
C GLU A 283 11.86 0.79 5.76
N ASN A 284 11.82 -0.21 6.64
CA ASN A 284 11.65 -0.08 8.10
C ASN A 284 10.33 0.61 8.40
N ILE A 285 9.28 -0.21 8.47
CA ILE A 285 7.88 0.24 8.46
C ILE A 285 7.15 -0.40 9.63
N VAL A 286 6.41 0.42 10.39
CA VAL A 286 5.46 -0.02 11.40
C VAL A 286 4.11 0.62 11.09
N VAL A 287 3.11 -0.22 10.85
CA VAL A 287 1.70 0.18 10.65
C VAL A 287 0.88 -0.51 11.75
N ARG A 288 0.49 0.23 12.79
CA ARG A 288 -0.18 -0.34 13.96
C ARG A 288 -1.40 0.42 14.47
N ASN A 289 -2.34 -0.27 15.10
CA ASN A 289 -3.50 0.35 15.75
C ASN A 289 -4.35 1.24 14.82
N ASN A 290 -4.30 1.03 13.51
CA ASN A 290 -5.08 1.83 12.56
C ASN A 290 -6.43 1.17 12.26
N THR A 291 -7.39 1.97 11.83
CA THR A 291 -8.65 1.49 11.25
C THR A 291 -8.72 1.90 9.79
N ALA A 292 -8.69 0.91 8.89
CA ALA A 292 -8.89 1.09 7.46
C ALA A 292 -10.26 0.50 7.07
N LYS A 293 -11.19 1.37 6.67
CA LYS A 293 -12.58 1.01 6.48
C LYS A 293 -13.14 1.45 5.13
N ASN A 294 -13.80 0.55 4.41
CA ASN A 294 -14.56 0.90 3.21
C ASN A 294 -13.71 1.61 2.13
N ASN A 295 -12.50 1.11 1.91
CA ASN A 295 -11.60 1.47 0.81
C ASN A 295 -11.54 0.30 -0.20
N VAL A 296 -10.91 0.48 -1.36
CA VAL A 296 -10.62 -0.67 -2.23
C VAL A 296 -9.63 -1.60 -1.52
N ALA A 297 -8.45 -1.10 -1.15
CA ALA A 297 -7.52 -1.77 -0.28
C ALA A 297 -7.52 -1.10 1.11
N GLY A 298 -7.72 -1.87 2.17
CA GLY A 298 -7.63 -1.33 3.52
C GLY A 298 -6.21 -0.83 3.82
N ILE A 299 -5.27 -1.76 3.81
CA ILE A 299 -3.84 -1.50 4.01
C ILE A 299 -3.05 -2.16 2.89
N GLU A 300 -2.12 -1.45 2.26
CA GLU A 300 -1.26 -1.98 1.22
C GLU A 300 0.23 -1.71 1.51
N ILE A 301 1.04 -2.75 1.42
CA ILE A 301 2.50 -2.70 1.45
C ILE A 301 3.00 -3.10 0.06
N GLU A 302 3.51 -2.12 -0.71
CA GLU A 302 3.94 -2.33 -2.11
C GLU A 302 5.47 -2.19 -2.23
N ASN A 303 6.15 -3.17 -2.80
CA ASN A 303 7.59 -3.12 -3.12
C ASN A 303 8.45 -2.65 -1.94
N SER A 304 8.07 -3.03 -0.72
CA SER A 304 8.61 -2.48 0.52
C SER A 304 9.25 -3.56 1.39
N SER A 305 10.19 -3.16 2.24
CA SER A 305 10.97 -4.11 3.03
C SER A 305 10.96 -3.82 4.53
N MET A 306 11.09 -4.86 5.35
CA MET A 306 11.10 -4.75 6.81
C MET A 306 9.84 -4.03 7.33
N ALA A 307 8.67 -4.64 7.09
CA ALA A 307 7.38 -4.08 7.45
C ALA A 307 6.65 -4.94 8.49
N ASP A 308 6.23 -4.30 9.59
CA ASP A 308 5.33 -4.90 10.58
C ASP A 308 3.95 -4.22 10.48
N VAL A 309 2.92 -5.01 10.21
CA VAL A 309 1.52 -4.58 10.09
C VAL A 309 0.68 -5.31 11.13
N TYR A 310 0.34 -4.65 12.24
CA TYR A 310 -0.30 -5.31 13.38
C TYR A 310 -1.28 -4.48 14.19
N ASN A 311 -2.15 -5.15 14.94
CA ASN A 311 -3.20 -4.50 15.74
C ASN A 311 -4.13 -3.59 14.93
N ASN A 312 -4.18 -3.73 13.61
CA ASN A 312 -5.05 -2.93 12.76
C ASN A 312 -6.43 -3.58 12.64
N THR A 313 -7.42 -2.75 12.33
CA THR A 313 -8.75 -3.19 11.89
C THR A 313 -8.92 -2.87 10.42
N ALA A 314 -9.02 -3.90 9.58
CA ALA A 314 -9.34 -3.79 8.16
C ALA A 314 -10.76 -4.34 7.92
N VAL A 315 -11.72 -3.44 7.69
CA VAL A 315 -13.15 -3.79 7.65
C VAL A 315 -13.91 -3.15 6.50
N GLY A 316 -14.77 -3.91 5.82
CA GLY A 316 -15.64 -3.35 4.79
C GLY A 316 -14.92 -2.89 3.53
N ASN A 317 -13.63 -3.18 3.36
CA ASN A 317 -12.88 -2.85 2.14
C ASN A 317 -13.23 -3.81 0.99
N SER A 318 -12.69 -3.65 -0.22
CA SER A 318 -12.75 -4.73 -1.24
C SER A 318 -11.74 -5.84 -0.95
N GLY A 319 -10.52 -5.44 -0.58
CA GLY A 319 -9.46 -6.27 -0.03
C GLY A 319 -8.97 -5.70 1.31
N GLY A 320 -8.77 -6.56 2.32
CA GLY A 320 -8.39 -6.14 3.66
C GLY A 320 -6.95 -5.61 3.76
N ILE A 321 -5.97 -6.52 3.70
CA ILE A 321 -4.52 -6.19 3.78
C ILE A 321 -3.78 -6.81 2.60
N LEU A 322 -3.01 -6.02 1.86
CA LEU A 322 -2.32 -6.40 0.64
C LEU A 322 -0.80 -6.28 0.81
N SER A 323 -0.05 -7.26 0.31
CA SER A 323 1.41 -7.24 0.22
C SER A 323 1.82 -7.58 -1.22
N PHE A 324 2.18 -6.55 -1.98
CA PHE A 324 2.36 -6.62 -3.42
C PHE A 324 3.80 -6.30 -3.83
N ASP A 325 4.31 -7.04 -4.81
CA ASP A 325 5.48 -6.63 -5.60
C ASP A 325 5.08 -6.48 -7.07
N LEU A 326 5.01 -5.23 -7.54
CA LEU A 326 4.59 -4.89 -8.90
C LEU A 326 5.78 -4.54 -9.80
N PRO A 327 5.69 -4.88 -11.10
CA PRO A 327 6.77 -4.62 -12.05
C PRO A 327 6.89 -3.13 -12.40
N GLY A 328 8.10 -2.71 -12.77
CA GLY A 328 8.34 -1.39 -13.39
C GLY A 328 8.43 -0.21 -12.43
N LEU A 329 8.60 -0.47 -11.13
CA LEU A 329 8.81 0.52 -10.08
C LEU A 329 10.30 0.71 -9.78
N GLU A 330 10.66 1.86 -9.19
CA GLU A 330 12.08 2.20 -8.92
C GLU A 330 12.71 1.25 -7.89
N LYS A 331 11.95 0.92 -6.84
CA LYS A 331 12.27 -0.24 -6.01
C LYS A 331 11.53 -1.44 -6.57
N ALA A 332 12.26 -2.38 -7.15
CA ALA A 332 11.68 -3.46 -7.95
C ALA A 332 10.98 -4.55 -7.12
N TYR A 333 11.29 -4.69 -5.83
CA TYR A 333 10.71 -5.72 -4.96
C TYR A 333 10.85 -5.38 -3.48
N GLY A 334 9.98 -5.99 -2.68
CA GLY A 334 9.94 -5.98 -1.23
C GLY A 334 10.53 -7.25 -0.63
N ARG A 335 10.57 -7.31 0.71
CA ARG A 335 10.86 -8.53 1.49
C ARG A 335 10.65 -8.32 2.99
N ASN A 336 10.46 -9.40 3.73
CA ASN A 336 10.34 -9.38 5.17
C ASN A 336 9.15 -8.52 5.63
N VAL A 337 7.95 -8.93 5.20
CA VAL A 337 6.67 -8.32 5.59
C VAL A 337 5.96 -9.24 6.58
N ARG A 338 5.62 -8.73 7.76
CA ARG A 338 4.92 -9.47 8.82
C ARG A 338 3.55 -8.85 9.04
N ILE A 339 2.48 -9.61 8.81
CA ILE A 339 1.09 -9.20 8.98
C ILE A 339 0.51 -9.99 10.15
N PHE A 340 0.27 -9.35 11.30
CA PHE A 340 -0.08 -10.11 12.49
C PHE A 340 -1.00 -9.42 13.50
N ASN A 341 -1.76 -10.20 14.25
CA ASN A 341 -2.68 -9.69 15.27
C ASN A 341 -3.63 -8.59 14.76
N ASN A 342 -4.08 -8.70 13.51
CA ASN A 342 -5.08 -7.79 12.94
C ASN A 342 -6.48 -8.40 13.00
N GLU A 343 -7.49 -7.54 13.07
CA GLU A 343 -8.89 -7.88 12.85
C GLU A 343 -9.24 -7.56 11.39
N ILE A 344 -9.45 -8.60 10.58
CA ILE A 344 -9.63 -8.48 9.12
C ILE A 344 -10.97 -9.12 8.76
N TYR A 345 -12.02 -8.31 8.61
CA TYR A 345 -13.36 -8.88 8.45
C TYR A 345 -14.31 -8.10 7.57
N ALA A 346 -15.26 -8.83 6.97
CA ALA A 346 -16.31 -8.27 6.12
C ALA A 346 -15.76 -7.34 5.03
N ASN A 347 -14.60 -7.63 4.46
CA ASN A 347 -14.03 -6.86 3.36
C ASN A 347 -14.73 -7.23 2.05
N ASN A 348 -15.98 -6.79 1.92
CA ASN A 348 -16.93 -7.19 0.88
C ASN A 348 -17.41 -6.02 0.01
N ALA A 349 -16.79 -4.83 0.10
CA ALA A 349 -17.18 -3.72 -0.75
C ALA A 349 -16.83 -4.00 -2.23
N ASP A 350 -17.66 -3.52 -3.15
CA ASP A 350 -17.38 -3.60 -4.58
C ASP A 350 -16.07 -2.88 -4.91
N ASN A 351 -15.28 -3.45 -5.82
CA ASN A 351 -14.00 -2.88 -6.21
C ASN A 351 -14.23 -1.81 -7.30
N VAL A 352 -13.96 -0.56 -6.93
CA VAL A 352 -14.04 0.61 -7.82
C VAL A 352 -12.65 1.08 -8.32
N GLY A 353 -11.60 0.37 -7.92
CA GLY A 353 -10.22 0.72 -8.18
C GLY A 353 -9.80 0.47 -9.63
N ALA A 354 -8.62 0.99 -9.96
CA ALA A 354 -8.03 0.86 -11.30
C ALA A 354 -6.63 0.22 -11.22
N GLY A 355 -6.05 -0.14 -12.37
CA GLY A 355 -4.74 -0.79 -12.39
C GLY A 355 -4.78 -2.18 -11.75
N VAL A 356 -3.69 -2.60 -11.11
CA VAL A 356 -3.57 -3.93 -10.51
C VAL A 356 -4.50 -4.11 -9.31
N VAL A 357 -4.65 -3.10 -8.46
CA VAL A 357 -5.58 -3.16 -7.32
C VAL A 357 -7.04 -3.32 -7.77
N GLY A 358 -7.39 -2.79 -8.95
CA GLY A 358 -8.72 -2.97 -9.55
C GLY A 358 -9.04 -4.43 -9.92
N ALA A 359 -8.02 -5.29 -10.01
CA ALA A 359 -8.19 -6.73 -10.23
C ALA A 359 -8.39 -7.52 -8.93
N VAL A 360 -8.28 -6.88 -7.76
CA VAL A 360 -8.50 -7.52 -6.46
C VAL A 360 -9.95 -8.01 -6.37
N PRO A 361 -10.17 -9.32 -6.15
CA PRO A 361 -11.51 -9.84 -5.95
C PRO A 361 -12.13 -9.26 -4.68
N PRO A 362 -13.30 -8.60 -4.76
CA PRO A 362 -14.07 -8.22 -3.57
C PRO A 362 -14.28 -9.43 -2.65
N GLY A 363 -14.29 -9.23 -1.33
CA GLY A 363 -14.46 -10.34 -0.40
C GLY A 363 -13.15 -11.00 0.01
N THR A 364 -12.00 -10.32 -0.12
CA THR A 364 -10.70 -10.92 0.19
C THR A 364 -10.09 -10.34 1.46
N GLY A 365 -9.70 -11.19 2.42
CA GLY A 365 -9.07 -10.78 3.67
C GLY A 365 -7.64 -10.27 3.49
N VAL A 366 -6.72 -11.17 3.14
CA VAL A 366 -5.30 -10.87 2.90
C VAL A 366 -4.90 -11.32 1.49
N ILE A 367 -4.10 -10.53 0.80
CA ILE A 367 -3.55 -10.89 -0.52
C ILE A 367 -2.03 -10.72 -0.52
N VAL A 368 -1.33 -11.77 -0.95
CA VAL A 368 0.09 -11.72 -1.29
C VAL A 368 0.19 -11.90 -2.80
N LEU A 369 0.65 -10.86 -3.51
CA LEU A 369 0.82 -10.89 -4.96
C LEU A 369 2.29 -10.71 -5.30
N ALA A 370 2.94 -11.78 -5.75
CA ALA A 370 4.33 -11.82 -6.16
C ALA A 370 5.37 -11.36 -5.11
N ALA A 371 4.95 -11.04 -3.89
CA ALA A 371 5.82 -10.66 -2.80
C ALA A 371 6.39 -11.90 -2.09
N SER A 372 7.69 -11.89 -1.86
CA SER A 372 8.42 -12.95 -1.15
C SER A 372 8.76 -12.53 0.28
N ASP A 373 9.10 -13.51 1.13
CA ASP A 373 9.43 -13.30 2.54
C ASP A 373 8.27 -12.61 3.28
N VAL A 374 7.11 -13.27 3.30
CA VAL A 374 5.88 -12.77 3.94
C VAL A 374 5.42 -13.72 5.03
N GLU A 375 5.14 -13.20 6.22
CA GLU A 375 4.66 -13.97 7.36
C GLU A 375 3.32 -13.42 7.85
N ILE A 376 2.32 -14.29 7.99
CA ILE A 376 0.95 -13.93 8.32
C ILE A 376 0.51 -14.75 9.53
N TYR A 377 0.33 -14.12 10.69
CA TYR A 377 0.06 -14.88 11.92
C TYR A 377 -0.79 -14.19 12.97
N ASN A 378 -1.50 -14.97 13.79
CA ASN A 378 -2.38 -14.48 14.86
C ASN A 378 -3.45 -13.48 14.41
N ASN A 379 -3.77 -13.40 13.12
CA ASN A 379 -4.86 -12.55 12.66
C ASN A 379 -6.19 -13.25 12.91
N ARG A 380 -7.25 -12.45 13.12
CA ARG A 380 -8.63 -12.93 13.06
C ARG A 380 -9.23 -12.52 11.73
N ILE A 381 -9.40 -13.49 10.83
CA ILE A 381 -9.81 -13.26 9.44
C ILE A 381 -11.18 -13.88 9.20
N THR A 382 -12.23 -13.05 9.18
CA THR A 382 -13.60 -13.57 9.17
C THR A 382 -14.55 -12.86 8.24
N ASP A 383 -15.62 -13.55 7.81
CA ASP A 383 -16.75 -12.93 7.12
C ASP A 383 -16.41 -12.27 5.78
N ASN A 384 -15.31 -12.65 5.12
CA ASN A 384 -14.98 -12.16 3.78
C ASN A 384 -15.60 -13.08 2.72
N ASP A 385 -16.34 -12.52 1.76
CA ASP A 385 -17.20 -13.27 0.85
C ASP A 385 -16.43 -14.25 -0.04
N THR A 386 -15.20 -13.93 -0.43
CA THR A 386 -14.35 -14.69 -1.36
C THR A 386 -13.33 -15.57 -0.67
N THR A 387 -12.33 -15.01 0.03
CA THR A 387 -11.29 -15.84 0.66
C THR A 387 -10.65 -15.13 1.85
N ALA A 388 -10.14 -15.90 2.81
CA ALA A 388 -9.44 -15.32 3.95
C ALA A 388 -8.04 -14.86 3.54
N VAL A 389 -7.31 -15.71 2.80
CA VAL A 389 -5.95 -15.42 2.34
C VAL A 389 -5.77 -15.94 0.91
N ALA A 390 -5.35 -15.06 0.00
CA ALA A 390 -4.93 -15.40 -1.35
C ALA A 390 -3.41 -15.24 -1.48
N LEU A 391 -2.73 -16.30 -1.90
CA LEU A 391 -1.30 -16.33 -2.18
C LEU A 391 -1.14 -16.55 -3.69
N THR A 392 -0.68 -15.54 -4.41
CA THR A 392 -0.74 -15.51 -5.87
C THR A 392 0.56 -15.01 -6.49
N SER A 393 0.96 -15.66 -7.57
CA SER A 393 1.95 -15.17 -8.52
C SER A 393 1.35 -14.12 -9.46
N TYR A 394 2.20 -13.29 -10.06
CA TYR A 394 1.78 -12.31 -11.06
C TYR A 394 1.28 -12.96 -12.36
N PHE A 395 1.57 -14.25 -12.56
CA PHE A 395 1.07 -15.02 -13.71
C PHE A 395 -0.46 -15.12 -13.75
N LEU A 396 -1.15 -14.91 -12.62
CA LEU A 396 -2.60 -14.82 -12.60
C LEU A 396 -3.11 -13.55 -13.30
N ILE A 397 -2.32 -12.47 -13.30
CA ILE A 397 -2.68 -11.18 -13.92
C ILE A 397 -2.19 -11.11 -15.36
N GLU A 398 -1.00 -11.62 -15.63
CA GLU A 398 -0.41 -11.67 -16.97
C GLU A 398 -0.02 -13.12 -17.32
N GLU A 399 -0.85 -13.74 -18.16
CA GLU A 399 -0.76 -15.16 -18.50
C GLU A 399 0.25 -15.48 -19.62
N ASP A 400 0.73 -14.48 -20.38
CA ASP A 400 1.72 -14.68 -21.45
C ASP A 400 3.14 -14.88 -20.89
N VAL A 401 3.39 -16.05 -20.30
CA VAL A 401 4.68 -16.44 -19.70
C VAL A 401 5.84 -16.25 -20.69
N GLU A 402 5.67 -16.59 -21.96
CA GLU A 402 6.71 -16.45 -22.99
C GLU A 402 7.06 -14.98 -23.27
N GLY A 403 6.11 -14.07 -23.09
CA GLY A 403 6.28 -12.62 -23.24
C GLY A 403 7.04 -11.94 -22.10
N TYR A 404 7.17 -12.57 -20.93
CA TYR A 404 7.79 -11.94 -19.74
C TYR A 404 9.19 -11.37 -19.98
N PRO A 405 10.13 -12.11 -20.60
CA PRO A 405 11.44 -11.58 -20.94
C PRO A 405 11.41 -10.27 -21.72
N ALA A 406 10.46 -10.13 -22.66
CA ALA A 406 10.34 -8.94 -23.50
C ALA A 406 9.64 -7.79 -22.76
N ASN A 407 8.60 -8.11 -21.98
CA ASN A 407 7.73 -7.11 -21.35
C ASN A 407 8.27 -6.62 -19.99
N PHE A 408 8.91 -7.51 -19.22
CA PHE A 408 9.34 -7.27 -17.85
C PHE A 408 10.83 -7.52 -17.61
N GLY A 409 11.59 -7.97 -18.62
CA GLY A 409 13.02 -8.31 -18.46
C GLY A 409 13.87 -7.20 -17.83
N ALA A 410 13.52 -5.92 -18.06
CA ALA A 410 14.18 -4.79 -17.40
C ALA A 410 13.96 -4.79 -15.89
N THR A 411 12.72 -4.87 -15.42
CA THR A 411 12.41 -4.88 -13.98
C THR A 411 12.83 -6.18 -13.31
N MET A 412 12.86 -7.30 -14.05
CA MET A 412 13.44 -8.57 -13.57
C MET A 412 14.94 -8.45 -13.36
N GLY A 413 15.62 -7.65 -14.20
CA GLY A 413 17.01 -7.26 -13.99
C GLY A 413 17.25 -6.47 -12.72
N ASP A 414 16.29 -5.63 -12.32
CA ASP A 414 16.33 -4.90 -11.07
C ASP A 414 15.86 -5.75 -9.86
N GLY A 415 15.40 -6.98 -10.10
CA GLY A 415 15.08 -7.98 -9.08
C GLY A 415 13.60 -8.25 -8.85
N TRP A 416 12.70 -7.61 -9.59
CA TRP A 416 11.28 -7.99 -9.55
C TRP A 416 11.09 -9.45 -9.99
N SER A 417 10.23 -10.17 -9.28
CA SER A 417 9.88 -11.55 -9.58
C SER A 417 8.36 -11.65 -9.72
N PRO A 418 7.81 -12.30 -10.77
CA PRO A 418 6.40 -12.66 -10.83
C PRO A 418 6.01 -13.79 -9.88
N THR A 419 6.97 -14.40 -9.18
CA THR A 419 6.74 -15.49 -8.21
C THR A 419 6.91 -15.00 -6.78
N LEU A 420 6.25 -15.70 -5.85
CA LEU A 420 6.36 -15.52 -4.41
C LEU A 420 7.07 -16.71 -3.77
N LYS A 421 8.05 -16.45 -2.89
CA LYS A 421 8.83 -17.45 -2.16
C LYS A 421 8.81 -17.15 -0.67
N ASN A 422 9.01 -18.19 0.15
CA ASN A 422 9.13 -18.08 1.62
C ASN A 422 7.93 -17.35 2.25
N VAL A 423 6.73 -17.90 2.07
CA VAL A 423 5.51 -17.36 2.67
C VAL A 423 5.01 -18.30 3.76
N TYR A 424 4.72 -17.76 4.95
CA TYR A 424 4.28 -18.54 6.08
C TYR A 424 3.03 -17.99 6.75
N LEU A 425 1.93 -18.73 6.60
CA LEU A 425 0.63 -18.45 7.19
C LEU A 425 0.39 -19.40 8.38
N HIS A 426 0.39 -18.90 9.61
CA HIS A 426 0.24 -19.77 10.79
C HIS A 426 -0.48 -19.11 11.97
N ASN A 427 -1.13 -19.89 12.82
CA ASN A 427 -1.81 -19.40 14.04
C ASN A 427 -2.90 -18.35 13.80
N ASN A 428 -3.41 -18.20 12.57
CA ASN A 428 -4.55 -17.32 12.31
C ASN A 428 -5.86 -18.00 12.67
N THR A 429 -6.81 -17.24 13.20
CA THR A 429 -8.19 -17.71 13.41
C THR A 429 -9.02 -17.34 12.19
N ILE A 430 -9.45 -18.35 11.43
CA ILE A 430 -10.17 -18.18 10.15
C ILE A 430 -11.59 -18.71 10.31
N ALA A 431 -12.60 -17.91 9.94
CA ALA A 431 -14.00 -18.31 10.05
C ALA A 431 -14.88 -17.64 9.00
N ARG A 432 -15.87 -18.37 8.46
CA ARG A 432 -16.92 -17.82 7.57
C ARG A 432 -16.37 -17.01 6.38
N ASN A 433 -15.40 -17.57 5.65
CA ASN A 433 -14.92 -16.99 4.40
C ASN A 433 -15.32 -17.88 3.20
N GLY A 434 -15.47 -17.30 2.01
CA GLY A 434 -15.70 -18.04 0.77
C GLY A 434 -17.13 -18.48 0.50
N SER A 435 -18.09 -17.89 1.21
CA SER A 435 -19.53 -18.21 1.04
C SER A 435 -20.18 -17.56 -0.18
N ASP A 436 -19.63 -16.46 -0.70
CA ASP A 436 -20.15 -15.73 -1.86
C ASP A 436 -19.00 -15.17 -2.72
N PRO A 437 -18.12 -16.04 -3.26
CA PRO A 437 -16.93 -15.58 -3.94
C PRO A 437 -17.25 -14.79 -5.22
N ARG A 438 -16.57 -13.66 -5.40
CA ARG A 438 -16.75 -12.73 -6.53
C ARG A 438 -15.39 -12.36 -7.11
N GLY A 439 -15.38 -11.88 -8.36
CA GLY A 439 -14.19 -11.33 -9.03
C GLY A 439 -14.00 -11.90 -10.43
N ASP A 440 -13.95 -11.01 -11.43
CA ASP A 440 -13.88 -11.39 -12.85
C ASP A 440 -12.61 -12.18 -13.18
N LEU A 441 -11.46 -11.77 -12.61
CA LEU A 441 -10.16 -12.41 -12.84
C LEU A 441 -10.17 -13.89 -12.44
N ILE A 442 -10.85 -14.22 -11.34
CA ILE A 442 -10.83 -15.55 -10.76
C ILE A 442 -12.13 -16.33 -11.00
N ALA A 443 -13.05 -15.82 -11.82
CA ALA A 443 -14.33 -16.48 -12.09
C ALA A 443 -14.19 -17.95 -12.52
N PRO A 444 -13.25 -18.33 -13.41
CA PRO A 444 -13.04 -19.74 -13.75
C PRO A 444 -12.57 -20.61 -12.56
N ILE A 445 -11.79 -20.04 -11.65
CA ILE A 445 -11.30 -20.71 -10.43
C ILE A 445 -12.47 -20.91 -9.45
N ILE A 446 -13.32 -19.88 -9.31
CA ILE A 446 -14.56 -19.94 -8.51
C ILE A 446 -15.47 -21.05 -9.02
N ASP A 447 -15.79 -21.06 -10.32
CA ASP A 447 -16.64 -22.07 -10.95
C ASP A 447 -16.05 -23.47 -10.79
N GLY A 448 -14.72 -23.60 -10.85
CA GLY A 448 -14.02 -24.86 -10.66
C GLY A 448 -14.19 -25.45 -9.25
N TYR A 449 -13.95 -24.65 -8.20
CA TYR A 449 -14.08 -25.13 -6.81
C TYR A 449 -15.53 -25.33 -6.38
N THR A 450 -16.45 -24.49 -6.84
CA THR A 450 -17.87 -24.53 -6.44
C THR A 450 -18.71 -25.51 -7.26
N SER A 451 -18.08 -26.29 -8.14
CA SER A 451 -18.71 -27.35 -8.93
C SER A 451 -18.00 -28.70 -8.72
N PRO A 452 -18.52 -29.81 -9.28
CA PRO A 452 -17.79 -31.09 -9.35
C PRO A 452 -16.49 -31.05 -10.20
N GLY A 453 -16.01 -29.88 -10.60
CA GLY A 453 -14.79 -29.69 -11.38
C GLY A 453 -13.48 -29.75 -10.59
N ASN A 454 -13.54 -29.71 -9.26
CA ASN A 454 -12.35 -29.80 -8.41
C ASN A 454 -11.89 -31.26 -8.16
N SER A 455 -10.72 -31.41 -7.54
CA SER A 455 -10.06 -32.69 -7.23
C SER A 455 -10.91 -33.72 -6.48
N THR A 456 -11.94 -33.31 -5.73
CA THR A 456 -12.83 -34.22 -4.98
C THR A 456 -14.06 -34.65 -5.76
N LEU A 457 -14.31 -34.04 -6.93
CA LEU A 457 -15.52 -34.23 -7.75
C LEU A 457 -16.83 -33.88 -7.03
N LEU A 458 -16.77 -33.04 -6.00
CA LEU A 458 -17.90 -32.55 -5.24
C LEU A 458 -17.79 -31.02 -5.08
N PRO A 459 -18.91 -30.26 -5.14
CA PRO A 459 -18.88 -28.84 -4.82
C PRO A 459 -18.36 -28.56 -3.41
N HIS A 460 -17.52 -27.54 -3.26
CA HIS A 460 -17.06 -27.03 -1.96
C HIS A 460 -17.32 -25.54 -1.82
N THR A 461 -17.41 -25.06 -0.59
CA THR A 461 -17.20 -23.64 -0.27
C THR A 461 -15.83 -23.23 -0.80
N PHE A 462 -15.72 -22.03 -1.39
CA PHE A 462 -14.48 -21.59 -2.00
C PHE A 462 -13.32 -21.59 -0.99
N PRO A 463 -12.07 -21.92 -1.41
CA PRO A 463 -10.94 -22.01 -0.51
C PRO A 463 -10.78 -20.78 0.39
N ALA A 464 -10.82 -21.00 1.71
CA ALA A 464 -10.53 -19.95 2.68
C ALA A 464 -9.05 -19.57 2.68
N ILE A 465 -8.16 -20.53 2.37
CA ILE A 465 -6.76 -20.27 2.02
C ILE A 465 -6.57 -20.72 0.58
N LEU A 466 -6.32 -19.79 -0.33
CA LEU A 466 -6.08 -20.04 -1.74
C LEU A 466 -4.59 -19.84 -2.07
N TYR A 467 -3.97 -20.83 -2.69
CA TYR A 467 -2.67 -20.69 -3.33
C TYR A 467 -2.80 -20.99 -4.83
N ASP A 468 -2.28 -20.13 -5.69
CA ASP A 468 -2.33 -20.40 -7.13
C ASP A 468 -1.41 -21.58 -7.53
N GLY A 469 -0.19 -21.66 -7.00
CA GLY A 469 0.78 -22.72 -7.30
C GLY A 469 1.44 -22.64 -8.67
N LEU A 470 0.99 -21.75 -9.57
CA LEU A 470 1.51 -21.67 -10.93
C LEU A 470 2.98 -21.22 -10.96
N GLY A 471 3.32 -20.19 -10.18
CA GLY A 471 4.70 -19.71 -10.10
C GLY A 471 5.67 -20.76 -9.59
N GLU A 472 5.31 -21.52 -8.54
CA GLU A 472 6.12 -22.62 -8.01
C GLU A 472 6.27 -23.75 -9.05
N LEU A 473 5.17 -24.18 -9.68
CA LEU A 473 5.21 -25.23 -10.70
C LEU A 473 6.15 -24.86 -11.85
N LEU A 474 6.03 -23.63 -12.37
CA LEU A 474 6.88 -23.14 -13.45
C LEU A 474 8.36 -23.07 -13.04
N SER A 475 8.67 -22.67 -11.81
CA SER A 475 10.06 -22.72 -11.29
C SER A 475 10.56 -24.16 -11.19
N ASN A 476 9.73 -25.09 -10.70
CA ASN A 476 10.10 -26.48 -10.49
C ASN A 476 10.30 -27.26 -11.81
N LEU A 477 9.69 -26.82 -12.91
CA LEU A 477 9.97 -27.33 -14.26
C LEU A 477 11.36 -26.93 -14.79
N GLY A 478 12.08 -26.04 -14.09
CA GLY A 478 13.43 -25.62 -14.47
C GLY A 478 13.46 -24.98 -15.86
N GLU A 479 14.39 -25.39 -16.72
CA GLU A 479 14.52 -24.90 -18.10
C GLU A 479 13.29 -25.16 -18.99
N GLN A 480 12.40 -26.07 -18.59
CA GLN A 480 11.12 -26.31 -19.28
C GLN A 480 10.03 -25.32 -18.84
N GLY A 481 10.21 -24.66 -17.71
CA GLY A 481 9.36 -23.59 -17.22
C GLY A 481 10.11 -22.25 -17.26
N ILE A 482 10.27 -21.62 -16.09
CA ILE A 482 10.86 -20.27 -15.98
C ILE A 482 12.32 -20.24 -15.53
N GLY A 483 13.02 -21.37 -15.48
CA GLY A 483 14.43 -21.42 -15.08
C GLY A 483 15.36 -20.53 -15.92
N GLY A 484 15.02 -20.34 -17.21
CA GLY A 484 15.73 -19.42 -18.11
C GLY A 484 15.63 -17.94 -17.70
N PHE A 485 14.68 -17.58 -16.82
CA PHE A 485 14.53 -16.19 -16.34
C PHE A 485 15.72 -15.75 -15.47
N ASN A 486 16.49 -16.69 -14.93
CA ASN A 486 17.75 -16.39 -14.22
C ASN A 486 18.75 -15.60 -15.08
N ALA A 487 18.67 -15.69 -16.41
CA ALA A 487 19.53 -14.91 -17.31
C ALA A 487 19.26 -13.40 -17.27
N PHE A 488 18.09 -12.98 -16.77
CA PHE A 488 17.70 -11.57 -16.65
C PHE A 488 18.05 -10.98 -15.30
N VAL A 489 18.15 -11.78 -14.24
CA VAL A 489 18.37 -11.27 -12.87
C VAL A 489 19.70 -10.55 -12.78
N GLY A 490 19.67 -9.29 -12.34
CA GLY A 490 20.86 -8.48 -12.12
C GLY A 490 21.70 -9.01 -10.96
N GLN A 491 23.00 -8.70 -10.98
CA GLN A 491 23.95 -9.22 -10.00
C GLN A 491 23.59 -8.85 -8.54
N GLU A 492 23.08 -7.63 -8.32
CA GLU A 492 22.67 -7.17 -6.98
C GLU A 492 21.44 -7.94 -6.48
N ALA A 493 20.41 -8.09 -7.33
CA ALA A 493 19.23 -8.88 -7.01
C ALA A 493 19.56 -10.37 -6.76
N ALA A 494 20.45 -10.96 -7.56
CA ALA A 494 20.91 -12.33 -7.35
C ALA A 494 21.68 -12.50 -6.03
N ALA A 495 22.48 -11.50 -5.65
CA ALA A 495 23.19 -11.49 -4.36
C ALA A 495 22.22 -11.40 -3.16
N ASP A 496 21.07 -10.79 -3.38
CA ASP A 496 19.96 -10.70 -2.44
C ASP A 496 19.06 -11.95 -2.44
N GLY A 497 19.37 -12.95 -3.24
CA GLY A 497 18.67 -14.23 -3.28
C GLY A 497 17.54 -14.30 -4.32
N VAL A 498 17.30 -13.26 -5.13
CA VAL A 498 16.33 -13.32 -6.23
C VAL A 498 16.79 -14.34 -7.26
N ASN A 499 15.96 -15.34 -7.53
CA ASN A 499 16.23 -16.38 -8.52
C ASN A 499 14.93 -17.07 -8.94
N TYR A 500 15.00 -17.78 -10.06
CA TYR A 500 13.92 -18.57 -10.64
C TYR A 500 14.16 -20.07 -10.52
N ASP A 501 15.06 -20.48 -9.62
CA ASP A 501 15.40 -21.88 -9.39
C ASP A 501 14.20 -22.65 -8.80
N PRO A 502 14.16 -23.99 -8.98
CA PRO A 502 13.21 -24.85 -8.29
C PRO A 502 13.19 -24.60 -6.78
N TYR A 503 12.00 -24.64 -6.20
CA TYR A 503 11.76 -24.26 -4.80
C TYR A 503 12.48 -25.23 -3.87
N GLY A 504 13.43 -24.67 -3.11
CA GLY A 504 14.08 -25.37 -2.00
C GLY A 504 13.23 -25.32 -0.72
N PRO A 505 13.71 -25.93 0.38
CA PRO A 505 13.03 -25.85 1.67
C PRO A 505 12.74 -24.41 2.15
N GLY A 506 13.63 -23.46 1.85
CA GLY A 506 13.46 -22.06 2.23
C GLY A 506 12.48 -21.27 1.35
N ASP A 507 12.11 -21.78 0.18
CA ASP A 507 11.22 -21.07 -0.75
C ASP A 507 9.75 -21.44 -0.57
N ARG A 508 9.47 -22.51 0.18
CA ARG A 508 8.14 -23.10 0.29
C ARG A 508 7.09 -22.14 0.82
N ILE A 509 5.88 -22.34 0.33
CA ILE A 509 4.66 -21.72 0.83
C ILE A 509 4.06 -22.65 1.89
N CYS A 510 3.91 -22.16 3.11
CA CYS A 510 3.47 -22.95 4.26
C CYS A 510 2.23 -22.33 4.91
N ALA A 511 1.23 -23.15 5.25
CA ALA A 511 -0.05 -22.73 5.83
C ALA A 511 -0.48 -23.58 7.04
N ASN A 512 0.47 -23.91 7.92
CA ASN A 512 0.25 -24.84 9.03
C ASN A 512 -0.16 -24.14 10.35
N SER A 513 -0.79 -24.87 11.28
CA SER A 513 -1.17 -24.41 12.62
C SER A 513 -2.19 -23.26 12.65
N ASN A 514 -2.92 -23.03 11.57
CA ASN A 514 -4.09 -22.14 11.57
C ASN A 514 -5.27 -22.78 12.32
N ILE A 515 -6.16 -21.94 12.81
CA ILE A 515 -7.27 -22.31 13.70
C ILE A 515 -8.57 -22.13 12.94
N ASN A 516 -9.36 -23.19 12.85
CA ASN A 516 -10.74 -23.11 12.41
C ASN A 516 -11.58 -22.40 13.50
N GLY A 517 -12.01 -21.17 13.23
CA GLY A 517 -12.83 -20.35 14.12
C GLY A 517 -14.34 -20.51 13.93
N ASN A 518 -14.78 -21.44 13.07
CA ASN A 518 -16.19 -21.72 12.86
C ASN A 518 -16.77 -22.50 14.07
N PRO A 519 -17.88 -22.03 14.70
CA PRO A 519 -18.49 -22.76 15.81
C PRO A 519 -19.15 -24.05 15.31
N ALA A 520 -18.80 -25.18 15.92
CA ALA A 520 -19.50 -26.43 15.68
C ALA A 520 -20.97 -26.34 16.18
N PRO A 521 -21.95 -26.99 15.52
CA PRO A 521 -21.86 -27.83 14.32
C PRO A 521 -22.30 -27.13 13.02
N GLU A 522 -22.48 -25.79 13.04
CA GLU A 522 -23.27 -25.05 12.05
C GLU A 522 -22.50 -24.58 10.80
N TYR A 523 -21.18 -24.74 10.78
CA TYR A 523 -20.32 -24.26 9.70
C TYR A 523 -19.35 -25.33 9.21
N ASP A 524 -19.15 -25.37 7.90
CA ASP A 524 -18.19 -26.26 7.24
C ASP A 524 -16.76 -26.00 7.73
N GLU A 525 -15.93 -27.04 7.69
CA GLU A 525 -14.50 -26.94 7.97
C GLU A 525 -13.85 -25.87 7.08
N VAL A 526 -12.94 -25.08 7.65
CA VAL A 526 -12.05 -24.21 6.84
C VAL A 526 -11.21 -25.09 5.93
N ASN A 527 -10.96 -24.66 4.70
CA ASN A 527 -10.28 -25.43 3.68
C ASN A 527 -9.10 -24.67 3.05
N THR A 528 -8.16 -25.44 2.51
CA THR A 528 -6.98 -24.97 1.78
C THR A 528 -7.09 -25.47 0.34
N GLY A 529 -7.00 -24.57 -0.64
CA GLY A 529 -7.10 -24.89 -2.06
C GLY A 529 -5.86 -24.48 -2.84
N LEU A 530 -5.39 -25.36 -3.73
CA LEU A 530 -4.27 -25.13 -4.64
C LEU A 530 -4.75 -25.24 -6.08
N VAL A 531 -4.65 -24.16 -6.85
CA VAL A 531 -5.12 -24.15 -8.25
C VAL A 531 -4.26 -25.07 -9.10
N PHE A 532 -2.93 -24.95 -8.97
CA PHE A 532 -1.94 -25.81 -9.61
C PHE A 532 -1.12 -26.58 -8.55
N ALA A 533 -0.76 -27.83 -8.85
CA ALA A 533 0.20 -28.56 -8.02
C ALA A 533 1.62 -28.00 -8.23
N GLY A 534 2.33 -27.66 -7.16
CA GLY A 534 3.71 -27.17 -7.25
C GLY A 534 4.72 -28.23 -7.70
N ASN A 535 4.44 -29.52 -7.47
CA ASN A 535 5.31 -30.61 -7.90
C ASN A 535 5.04 -31.01 -9.36
N PRO A 536 6.04 -30.95 -10.26
CA PRO A 536 5.88 -31.36 -11.66
C PRO A 536 5.40 -32.79 -11.86
N ASP A 537 5.74 -33.72 -10.96
CA ASP A 537 5.31 -35.12 -11.07
C ASP A 537 3.80 -35.31 -10.82
N ASP A 538 3.18 -34.36 -10.11
CA ASP A 538 1.75 -34.33 -9.81
C ASP A 538 0.98 -33.38 -10.76
N ALA A 539 1.70 -32.66 -11.62
CA ALA A 539 1.17 -31.64 -12.53
C ALA A 539 0.40 -32.25 -13.71
N TRP A 540 -0.69 -31.60 -14.11
CA TRP A 540 -1.36 -31.90 -15.37
C TRP A 540 -0.84 -30.96 -16.44
N ILE A 541 -0.10 -31.49 -17.40
CA ILE A 541 0.45 -30.72 -18.53
C ILE A 541 -0.28 -31.16 -19.80
N ASP A 542 -0.77 -30.19 -20.58
CA ASP A 542 -1.46 -30.49 -21.83
C ASP A 542 -0.49 -30.91 -22.95
N ILE A 543 -1.04 -31.20 -24.14
CA ILE A 543 -0.24 -31.62 -25.31
C ILE A 543 0.71 -30.53 -25.83
N ASN A 544 0.49 -29.26 -25.44
CA ASN A 544 1.30 -28.13 -25.84
C ASN A 544 2.36 -27.78 -24.78
N GLY A 545 2.39 -28.50 -23.65
CA GLY A 545 3.32 -28.22 -22.56
C GLY A 545 2.78 -27.20 -21.53
N SER A 546 1.51 -26.79 -21.64
CA SER A 546 0.91 -25.79 -20.75
C SER A 546 0.33 -26.46 -19.50
N PRO A 547 0.69 -25.99 -18.28
CA PRO A 547 0.05 -26.43 -17.05
C PRO A 547 -1.46 -26.24 -17.07
N GLN A 548 -2.18 -27.24 -16.57
CA GLN A 548 -3.62 -27.22 -16.40
C GLN A 548 -3.97 -27.17 -14.90
N PRO A 549 -4.98 -26.38 -14.50
CA PRO A 549 -5.39 -26.31 -13.11
C PRO A 549 -5.96 -27.65 -12.65
N GLN A 550 -5.59 -28.10 -11.45
CA GLN A 550 -6.10 -29.32 -10.83
C GLN A 550 -7.12 -29.04 -9.72
N LEU A 551 -7.16 -27.81 -9.21
CA LEU A 551 -8.14 -27.37 -8.20
C LEU A 551 -8.16 -28.33 -7.00
N LEU A 552 -6.98 -28.50 -6.41
CA LEU A 552 -6.76 -29.35 -5.26
C LEU A 552 -7.38 -28.70 -4.03
N ILE A 553 -8.04 -29.46 -3.16
CA ILE A 553 -8.65 -28.90 -1.95
C ILE A 553 -8.67 -29.90 -0.81
N ASP A 554 -8.26 -29.44 0.38
CA ASP A 554 -8.29 -30.21 1.63
C ASP A 554 -8.96 -29.40 2.75
N SER A 555 -9.58 -30.09 3.70
CA SER A 555 -9.99 -29.50 4.97
C SER A 555 -8.79 -29.22 5.88
N MET A 556 -8.84 -28.13 6.64
CA MET A 556 -7.75 -27.69 7.52
C MET A 556 -7.34 -28.74 8.57
N VAL A 557 -8.29 -29.49 9.15
CA VAL A 557 -7.99 -30.49 10.20
C VAL A 557 -7.13 -31.66 9.70
N ASN A 558 -7.13 -31.96 8.39
CA ASN A 558 -6.31 -33.02 7.79
C ASN A 558 -5.56 -32.53 6.54
N ASN A 559 -5.20 -31.25 6.53
CA ASN A 559 -4.62 -30.61 5.35
C ASN A 559 -3.27 -31.23 4.99
N THR A 560 -3.16 -31.76 3.77
CA THR A 560 -1.92 -32.27 3.21
C THR A 560 -1.16 -31.23 2.41
N TYR A 561 -1.85 -30.17 1.96
CA TYR A 561 -1.27 -29.09 1.17
C TYR A 561 -0.67 -27.99 2.02
N LEU A 562 0.45 -27.41 1.58
CA LEU A 562 1.19 -26.35 2.30
C LEU A 562 1.55 -26.74 3.75
N ASN A 563 1.57 -28.04 4.06
CA ASN A 563 1.83 -28.55 5.40
C ASN A 563 3.34 -28.60 5.66
N CYS A 564 3.92 -27.42 5.87
CA CYS A 564 5.31 -27.20 6.20
C CYS A 564 5.45 -26.06 7.20
N VAL A 565 6.69 -25.73 7.57
CA VAL A 565 7.02 -24.61 8.46
C VAL A 565 8.15 -23.81 7.83
N GLN A 566 8.14 -22.49 8.05
CA GLN A 566 9.28 -21.62 7.76
C GLN A 566 9.83 -21.00 9.05
N PRO A 567 11.11 -20.55 9.03
CA PRO A 567 11.64 -19.69 10.09
C PRO A 567 10.83 -18.39 10.22
N ARG A 568 10.78 -17.86 11.45
CA ARG A 568 10.16 -16.56 11.71
C ARG A 568 10.93 -15.45 10.99
N LEU A 569 10.22 -14.48 10.42
CA LEU A 569 10.82 -13.30 9.81
C LEU A 569 11.29 -12.30 10.88
N ALA A 570 12.30 -11.50 10.53
CA ALA A 570 12.87 -10.52 11.45
C ALA A 570 11.88 -9.38 11.73
N PRO A 571 11.81 -8.85 12.97
CA PRO A 571 10.98 -7.69 13.26
C PRO A 571 11.48 -6.42 12.58
N ALA A 572 10.54 -5.60 12.11
CA ALA A 572 10.84 -4.27 11.63
C ALA A 572 11.39 -3.39 12.76
N ARG A 573 12.21 -2.39 12.40
CA ARG A 573 12.83 -1.48 13.35
C ARG A 573 12.80 -0.05 12.83
N VAL A 574 11.79 0.70 13.25
CA VAL A 574 11.66 2.12 12.90
C VAL A 574 12.46 2.96 13.88
N ASN A 575 13.41 3.77 13.38
CA ASN A 575 14.09 4.79 14.16
C ASN A 575 13.49 6.17 13.84
N PHE A 576 12.71 6.72 14.78
CA PHE A 576 12.14 8.04 14.65
C PHE A 576 12.64 8.95 15.77
N ARG A 577 13.33 10.04 15.40
CA ARG A 577 13.95 11.01 16.32
C ARG A 577 14.75 10.34 17.47
N ASN A 578 15.60 9.38 17.11
CA ASN A 578 16.45 8.59 18.02
C ASN A 578 15.71 7.67 18.99
N LYS A 579 14.41 7.43 18.78
CA LYS A 579 13.65 6.41 19.49
C LYS A 579 13.31 5.26 18.53
N ILE A 580 13.42 4.04 19.03
CA ILE A 580 13.08 2.83 18.28
C ILE A 580 11.63 2.46 18.56
N TYR A 581 10.90 2.17 17.49
CA TYR A 581 9.50 1.77 17.52
C TYR A 581 9.31 0.38 16.90
N GLY A 582 8.23 -0.28 17.31
CA GLY A 582 7.85 -1.63 16.89
C GLY A 582 8.30 -2.71 17.88
N CYS A 583 8.27 -3.97 17.43
CA CYS A 583 8.52 -5.13 18.28
C CYS A 583 9.93 -5.22 18.89
N THR A 584 10.89 -4.44 18.39
CA THR A 584 12.24 -4.32 18.98
C THR A 584 12.46 -3.02 19.75
N GLY A 585 11.41 -2.20 19.84
CA GLY A 585 11.42 -0.87 20.43
C GLY A 585 10.41 -0.75 21.56
N ASP A 586 9.36 0.01 21.32
CA ASP A 586 8.36 0.35 22.35
C ASP A 586 7.32 -0.74 22.60
N ASP A 587 7.25 -1.78 21.77
CA ASP A 587 6.26 -2.86 21.88
C ASP A 587 6.86 -4.19 22.38
N LEU A 588 7.99 -4.15 23.11
CA LEU A 588 8.61 -5.35 23.66
C LEU A 588 7.68 -6.18 24.58
N ALA A 589 6.65 -5.55 25.14
CA ALA A 589 5.66 -6.20 25.99
C ALA A 589 4.37 -6.58 25.26
N GLU A 590 4.21 -6.18 23.99
CA GLU A 590 3.04 -6.53 23.19
C GLU A 590 3.04 -8.04 22.93
N ALA A 591 1.93 -8.71 23.23
CA ALA A 591 1.82 -10.15 23.07
C ALA A 591 2.00 -10.55 21.60
N ALA A 592 1.55 -9.70 20.69
CA ALA A 592 1.73 -9.84 19.25
C ALA A 592 3.22 -9.89 18.84
N CYS A 593 4.11 -9.21 19.58
CA CYS A 593 5.55 -9.14 19.32
C CYS A 593 6.37 -10.24 20.00
N ALA A 594 5.77 -11.04 20.88
CA ALA A 594 6.46 -12.04 21.69
C ALA A 594 6.66 -13.40 21.00
N LEU A 595 6.16 -13.57 19.78
CA LEU A 595 6.12 -14.84 19.06
C LEU A 595 7.15 -14.93 17.93
#